data_AF-A0A7X5D197-F1
#
_entry.id   AF-A0A7X5D197-F1
#
_cell.length_a   1.000
_cell.length_b   1.000
_cell.length_c   1.000
_cell.angle_alpha   90.00
_cell.angle_beta   90.00
_cell.angle_gamma   90.00
#
_symmetry.space_group_name_H-M   'P 1'
#
loop_
_entity.id
_entity.type
_entity.pdbx_description
1 polymer ?
#
loop_
_entity_poly.entity_id
_entity_poly.type
_entity_poly.pdbx_seq_one_letter_code
_entity_poly.pdbx_strand_id
1 'polypeptide(L)'
;MFYWLRSLRGADEVTAALFVFCAFAVSVAVVYALSFAPTRAQNIAGAVLVVAQLVLVGPAAARRGELAGRAHRRARTFFTFARSHMQDMRFLVACTVGMGALSFVDGFLRGYPDGLPIAFTPPTRAAYTLGAIAVCAALMVLLVRRRERVMTVVVFVVMEALAALSLVLFGAFPLHWEVGAASVSTLNIVICAYCWYVIVAFTSFGDRDPYLYAMGGWVVCFGMRSAARMLLLFVHPLTGNDLLINSLLGALILVSAQVVLVQFLLAEQREWADEVDYCEARNAEALAQAAKDVAARDEELAQARQDLIESIRQAAEQRSADQQQALEALLIARAQRCVKCTEGCSPQVARGGASEAGVVLDGTASADGRIAISGSGNEIGEFGRRDEVGRVGIDSGIGRRDRDSGRAGGIVSVLSDSMRCSVRQMGEQFLLSDREIDVLTLYALGHTQKKVADELYITPATAHTHIKRIYAKCGMHSRQEILEYLESYA
;
A
#
# COMPACT_ATOMS: atom_id res chain seq x y z
N MET A 1 23.70 12.32 25.12
CA MET A 1 23.10 11.30 24.24
C MET A 1 21.61 11.54 23.98
N PHE A 2 20.79 11.69 25.02
CA PHE A 2 19.33 11.82 24.90
C PHE A 2 18.82 13.05 24.14
N TYR A 3 19.54 14.17 24.21
CA TYR A 3 19.27 15.36 23.39
C TYR A 3 19.27 15.03 21.89
N TRP A 4 20.26 14.25 21.44
CA TRP A 4 20.40 13.83 20.05
C TRP A 4 19.27 12.89 19.63
N LEU A 5 18.84 12.00 20.54
CA LEU A 5 17.72 11.10 20.27
C LEU A 5 16.38 11.84 20.12
N ARG A 6 16.14 12.85 20.95
CA ARG A 6 14.99 13.75 20.78
C ARG A 6 15.09 14.52 19.46
N SER A 7 16.30 14.79 18.98
CA SER A 7 16.55 15.49 17.70
C SER A 7 16.30 14.62 16.48
N LEU A 8 16.43 13.30 16.62
CA LEU A 8 16.14 12.31 15.57
C LEU A 8 14.66 11.90 15.50
N ARG A 9 13.82 12.40 16.41
CA ARG A 9 12.38 12.09 16.42
C ARG A 9 11.72 12.63 15.14
N GLY A 10 11.13 11.72 14.35
CA GLY A 10 10.49 12.07 13.07
C GLY A 10 11.45 12.20 11.89
N ALA A 11 12.71 11.75 12.03
CA ALA A 11 13.61 11.57 10.90
C ALA A 11 13.17 10.38 10.02
N ASP A 12 13.45 10.47 8.72
CA ASP A 12 13.20 9.37 7.78
C ASP A 12 14.04 8.12 8.12
N GLU A 13 13.54 6.94 7.73
CA GLU A 13 14.15 5.63 7.97
C GLU A 13 15.65 5.60 7.61
N VAL A 14 15.95 6.04 6.39
CA VAL A 14 17.30 6.05 5.82
C VAL A 14 18.21 7.00 6.59
N THR A 15 17.71 8.17 6.97
CA THR A 15 18.47 9.17 7.72
C THR A 15 18.80 8.68 9.13
N ALA A 16 17.83 8.06 9.81
CA ALA A 16 18.02 7.47 11.12
C ALA A 16 19.04 6.32 11.08
N ALA A 17 18.91 5.42 10.11
CA ALA A 17 19.82 4.30 9.96
C ALA A 17 21.25 4.75 9.59
N LEU A 18 21.41 5.63 8.59
CA LEU A 18 22.71 6.19 8.22
C LEU A 18 23.39 6.87 9.41
N PHE A 19 22.65 7.67 10.18
CA PHE A 19 23.21 8.34 11.36
C PHE A 19 23.75 7.33 12.37
N VAL A 20 22.97 6.30 12.71
CA VAL A 20 23.36 5.30 13.71
C VAL A 20 24.53 4.45 13.23
N PHE A 21 24.49 3.91 12.01
CA PHE A 21 25.58 3.09 11.48
C PHE A 21 26.87 3.90 11.26
N CYS A 22 26.78 5.16 10.82
CA CYS A 22 27.93 6.07 10.77
C CYS A 22 28.53 6.30 12.16
N ALA A 23 27.69 6.57 13.17
CA ALA A 23 28.17 6.81 14.53
C ALA A 23 28.89 5.59 15.11
N PHE A 24 28.39 4.38 14.85
CA PHE A 24 29.07 3.15 15.26
C PHE A 24 30.38 2.93 14.49
N ALA A 25 30.41 3.11 13.17
CA ALA A 25 31.64 3.00 12.39
C ALA A 25 32.74 3.97 12.86
N VAL A 26 32.37 5.24 13.10
CA VAL A 26 33.29 6.26 13.63
C VAL A 26 33.75 5.92 15.04
N SER A 27 32.85 5.47 15.92
CA SER A 27 33.22 5.11 17.29
C SER A 27 34.21 3.95 17.33
N VAL A 28 34.06 2.94 16.47
CA VAL A 28 35.01 1.81 16.36
C VAL A 28 36.38 2.31 15.91
N ALA A 29 36.43 3.19 14.90
CA ALA A 29 37.69 3.76 14.42
C ALA A 29 38.40 4.58 15.51
N VAL A 30 37.65 5.40 16.26
CA VAL A 30 38.19 6.20 17.38
C VAL A 30 38.68 5.31 18.51
N VAL A 31 37.91 4.30 18.90
CA VAL A 31 38.31 3.34 19.95
C VAL A 31 39.57 2.59 19.52
N TYR A 32 39.68 2.19 18.25
CA TYR A 32 40.87 1.52 17.73
C TYR A 32 42.12 2.42 17.79
N ALA A 33 42.00 3.69 17.39
CA ALA A 33 43.10 4.66 17.47
C ALA A 33 43.55 4.89 18.93
N LEU A 34 42.60 5.05 19.86
CA LEU A 34 42.87 5.18 21.30
C LEU A 34 43.49 3.93 21.91
N SER A 35 43.27 2.78 21.27
CA SER A 35 43.73 1.47 21.73
C SER A 35 45.27 1.31 21.72
N PHE A 36 45.98 2.18 20.98
CA PHE A 36 47.44 2.28 20.94
C PHE A 36 48.01 3.30 21.94
N ALA A 37 47.16 4.15 22.52
CA ALA A 37 47.57 5.19 23.45
C ALA A 37 47.75 4.63 24.88
N PRO A 38 48.66 5.19 25.70
CA PRO A 38 48.79 4.80 27.11
C PRO A 38 47.52 5.12 27.89
N THR A 39 47.26 4.37 28.97
CA THR A 39 46.01 4.46 29.77
C THR A 39 45.68 5.88 30.23
N ARG A 40 46.70 6.69 30.57
CA ARG A 40 46.52 8.10 30.93
C ARG A 40 45.94 8.92 29.77
N ALA A 41 46.45 8.72 28.55
CA ALA A 41 45.96 9.39 27.35
C ALA A 41 44.55 8.92 26.98
N GLN A 42 44.24 7.63 27.17
CA GLN A 42 42.88 7.11 26.99
C GLN A 42 41.87 7.80 27.92
N ASN A 43 42.20 7.94 29.21
CA ASN A 43 41.34 8.60 30.18
C ASN A 43 41.15 10.10 29.88
N ILE A 44 42.23 10.79 29.49
CA ILE A 44 42.16 12.21 29.09
C ILE A 44 41.31 12.37 27.83
N ALA A 45 41.54 11.56 26.80
CA ALA A 45 40.76 11.60 25.57
C ALA A 45 39.27 11.31 25.84
N GLY A 46 38.98 10.33 26.71
CA GLY A 46 37.61 10.05 27.17
C GLY A 46 36.98 11.26 27.85
N ALA A 47 37.68 11.90 28.78
CA ALA A 47 37.19 13.11 29.45
C ALA A 47 36.91 14.25 28.46
N VAL A 48 37.83 14.48 27.52
CA VAL A 48 37.67 15.49 26.46
C VAL A 48 36.45 15.19 25.59
N LEU A 49 36.25 13.93 25.17
CA LEU A 49 35.08 13.54 24.38
C LEU A 49 33.76 13.75 25.12
N VAL A 50 33.71 13.46 26.42
CA VAL A 50 32.53 13.69 27.26
C VAL A 50 32.23 15.19 27.37
N VAL A 51 33.24 16.02 27.63
CA VAL A 51 33.06 17.49 27.70
C VAL A 51 32.67 18.07 26.35
N ALA A 52 33.31 17.62 25.26
CA ALA A 52 32.98 18.03 23.89
C ALA A 52 31.51 17.72 23.57
N GLN A 53 30.99 16.57 24.01
CA GLN A 53 29.58 16.24 23.83
C GLN A 53 28.65 17.27 24.49
N LEU A 54 29.00 17.80 25.67
CA LEU A 54 28.18 18.80 26.38
C LEU A 54 28.25 20.17 25.71
N VAL A 55 29.45 20.59 25.27
CA VAL A 55 29.66 21.88 24.58
C VAL A 55 28.87 21.94 23.27
N LEU A 56 28.75 20.82 22.56
CA LEU A 56 28.00 20.73 21.31
C LEU A 56 26.47 20.81 21.48
N VAL A 57 25.93 20.60 22.69
CA VAL A 57 24.47 20.66 22.93
C VAL A 57 23.91 22.07 22.79
N GLY A 58 24.60 23.07 23.35
CA GLY A 58 24.12 24.46 23.36
C GLY A 58 23.89 25.05 21.95
N PRO A 59 24.90 25.05 21.07
CA PRO A 59 24.76 25.53 19.69
C PRO A 59 23.77 24.70 18.88
N ALA A 60 23.68 23.39 19.11
CA ALA A 60 22.72 22.53 18.44
C ALA A 60 21.27 22.84 18.87
N ALA A 61 21.05 23.21 20.14
CA ALA A 61 19.74 23.62 20.64
C ALA A 61 19.28 24.95 20.04
N ALA A 62 20.19 25.92 19.90
CA ALA A 62 19.90 27.20 19.25
C ALA A 62 19.49 27.02 17.77
N ARG A 63 20.27 26.25 17.00
CA ARG A 63 19.95 25.95 15.58
C ARG A 63 18.63 25.21 15.41
N ARG A 64 18.24 24.38 16.39
CA ARG A 64 16.96 23.66 16.35
C ARG A 64 15.76 24.60 16.49
N GLY A 65 15.86 25.64 17.30
CA GLY A 65 14.82 26.67 17.38
C GLY A 65 14.56 27.34 16.03
N GLU A 66 15.64 27.61 15.27
CA GLU A 66 15.56 28.17 13.93
C GLU A 66 15.00 27.18 12.88
N LEU A 67 15.37 25.90 12.96
CA LEU A 67 14.82 24.86 12.07
C LEU A 67 13.37 24.46 12.40
N ALA A 68 12.93 24.59 13.65
CA ALA A 68 11.55 24.28 14.06
C ALA A 68 10.51 25.23 13.44
N GLY A 69 10.92 26.46 13.08
CA GLY A 69 10.10 27.39 12.31
C GLY A 69 9.88 26.96 10.85
N ARG A 70 10.70 26.04 10.32
CA ARG A 70 10.49 25.40 9.01
C ARG A 70 9.84 24.05 9.24
N ALA A 71 8.51 24.03 9.25
CA ALA A 71 7.69 22.84 9.43
C ALA A 71 8.24 21.65 8.61
N HIS A 72 8.95 20.74 9.26
CA HIS A 72 9.32 19.48 8.64
C HIS A 72 8.02 18.70 8.45
N ARG A 73 7.68 18.52 7.18
CA ARG A 73 6.61 17.67 6.66
C ARG A 73 6.68 16.35 7.44
N ARG A 74 5.80 16.18 8.43
CA ARG A 74 5.71 15.01 9.33
C ARG A 74 5.91 13.76 8.47
N ALA A 75 7.06 13.11 8.59
CA ALA A 75 7.39 11.91 7.84
C ALA A 75 6.31 10.87 8.17
N ARG A 76 5.34 10.75 7.27
CA ARG A 76 4.40 9.64 7.30
C ARG A 76 5.24 8.44 6.89
N THR A 77 5.18 7.38 7.71
CA THR A 77 5.80 6.06 7.52
C THR A 77 7.34 6.02 7.69
N PHE A 78 7.81 5.67 8.89
CA PHE A 78 9.22 5.32 9.19
C PHE A 78 9.59 3.93 8.66
N PHE A 79 8.61 3.08 8.35
CA PHE A 79 8.77 1.96 7.44
C PHE A 79 7.83 2.19 6.28
N THR A 80 8.31 2.16 5.04
CA THR A 80 7.45 2.25 3.83
C THR A 80 6.40 1.13 3.73
N PHE A 81 6.41 0.18 4.67
CA PHE A 81 5.59 -1.03 4.75
C PHE A 81 4.21 -0.86 5.40
N ALA A 82 3.96 0.10 6.28
CA ALA A 82 2.73 0.09 7.09
C ALA A 82 1.88 1.36 6.90
N ARG A 83 0.71 1.20 6.27
CA ARG A 83 -0.23 2.31 6.00
C ARG A 83 -0.89 2.87 7.27
N SER A 84 -0.79 2.22 8.43
CA SER A 84 -1.38 2.67 9.70
C SER A 84 -0.43 2.62 10.91
N HIS A 85 -0.55 3.63 11.78
CA HIS A 85 0.24 3.80 13.02
C HIS A 85 0.19 2.59 13.97
N MET A 86 -0.89 1.80 13.90
CA MET A 86 -1.13 0.63 14.76
C MET A 86 -0.41 -0.64 14.25
N GLN A 87 -0.19 -0.75 12.94
CA GLN A 87 0.60 -1.83 12.32
C GLN A 87 2.10 -1.63 12.56
N ASP A 88 2.57 -0.37 12.51
CA ASP A 88 3.96 0.02 12.77
C ASP A 88 4.46 -0.48 14.13
N MET A 89 3.65 -0.34 15.19
CA MET A 89 4.02 -0.79 16.54
C MET A 89 4.18 -2.30 16.65
N ARG A 90 3.30 -3.08 16.00
CA ARG A 90 3.34 -4.56 16.07
C ARG A 90 4.55 -5.12 15.35
N PHE A 91 4.88 -4.58 14.18
CA PHE A 91 6.09 -4.93 13.44
C PHE A 91 7.35 -4.57 14.24
N LEU A 92 7.35 -3.42 14.92
CA LEU A 92 8.42 -3.00 15.82
C LEU A 92 8.57 -3.94 17.02
N VAL A 93 7.47 -4.37 17.62
CA VAL A 93 7.49 -5.40 18.68
C VAL A 93 8.09 -6.70 18.13
N ALA A 94 7.71 -7.11 16.93
CA ALA A 94 8.27 -8.30 16.29
C ALA A 94 9.80 -8.17 16.07
N CYS A 95 10.27 -7.00 15.62
CA CYS A 95 11.69 -6.68 15.52
C CYS A 95 12.42 -6.74 16.88
N THR A 96 11.78 -6.31 17.97
CA THR A 96 12.38 -6.41 19.32
C THR A 96 12.49 -7.84 19.81
N VAL A 97 11.52 -8.69 19.49
CA VAL A 97 11.58 -10.13 19.82
C VAL A 97 12.74 -10.79 19.08
N GLY A 98 12.88 -10.56 17.77
CA GLY A 98 13.99 -11.08 16.98
C GLY A 98 15.36 -10.56 17.47
N MET A 99 15.44 -9.27 17.79
CA MET A 99 16.65 -8.67 18.36
C MET A 99 17.00 -9.26 19.74
N GLY A 100 16.01 -9.56 20.58
CA GLY A 100 16.20 -10.23 21.87
C GLY A 100 16.73 -11.66 21.70
N ALA A 101 16.18 -12.43 20.75
CA ALA A 101 16.65 -13.77 20.43
C ALA A 101 18.11 -13.77 19.95
N LEU A 102 18.48 -12.87 19.04
CA LEU A 102 19.87 -12.71 18.60
C LEU A 102 20.79 -12.21 19.71
N SER A 103 20.31 -11.34 20.59
CA SER A 103 21.09 -10.87 21.75
C SER A 103 21.38 -12.00 22.75
N PHE A 104 20.46 -12.96 22.87
CA PHE A 104 20.66 -14.16 23.66
C PHE A 104 21.73 -15.08 23.04
N VAL A 105 21.68 -15.31 21.73
CA VAL A 105 22.73 -16.03 20.96
C VAL A 105 24.09 -15.35 21.10
N ASP A 106 24.16 -14.01 20.94
CA ASP A 106 25.38 -13.22 21.10
C ASP A 106 25.98 -13.38 22.51
N GLY A 107 25.14 -13.49 23.55
CA GLY A 107 25.59 -13.77 24.91
C GLY A 107 26.34 -15.10 25.03
N PHE A 108 25.83 -16.17 24.42
CA PHE A 108 26.51 -17.47 24.36
C PHE A 108 27.79 -17.41 23.53
N LEU A 109 27.74 -16.85 22.32
CA LEU A 109 28.90 -16.73 21.43
C LEU A 109 30.06 -15.97 22.06
N ARG A 110 29.78 -14.94 22.87
CA ARG A 110 30.81 -14.18 23.60
C ARG A 110 31.32 -14.88 24.85
N GLY A 111 30.57 -15.84 25.38
CA GLY A 111 30.99 -16.66 26.51
C GLY A 111 31.65 -17.96 26.07
N TYR A 112 31.62 -18.32 24.79
CA TYR A 112 32.22 -19.56 24.31
C TYR A 112 33.76 -19.53 24.40
N PRO A 113 34.43 -20.64 24.80
CA PRO A 113 33.86 -21.87 25.37
C PRO A 113 33.60 -21.81 26.90
N ASP A 114 34.48 -21.15 27.65
CA ASP A 114 34.59 -21.32 29.12
C ASP A 114 33.94 -20.19 29.95
N GLY A 115 33.30 -19.22 29.30
CA GLY A 115 32.71 -18.03 29.91
C GLY A 115 33.71 -16.92 30.24
N LEU A 116 35.01 -17.16 30.03
CA LEU A 116 36.09 -16.22 30.35
C LEU A 116 36.31 -15.17 29.25
N PRO A 117 36.84 -13.98 29.60
CA PRO A 117 37.19 -12.96 28.61
C PRO A 117 38.39 -13.39 27.77
N ILE A 118 38.22 -13.41 26.44
CA ILE A 118 39.29 -13.70 25.49
C ILE A 118 40.08 -12.41 25.22
N ALA A 119 41.40 -12.45 25.44
CA ALA A 119 42.29 -11.35 25.11
C ALA A 119 42.60 -11.34 23.60
N PHE A 120 42.47 -10.19 22.96
CA PHE A 120 42.78 -10.05 21.53
C PHE A 120 44.24 -9.68 21.29
N THR A 121 44.90 -10.42 20.39
CA THR A 121 46.18 -10.04 19.80
C THR A 121 46.05 -8.84 18.84
N PRO A 122 47.13 -8.08 18.56
CA PRO A 122 47.10 -6.97 17.60
C PRO A 122 46.48 -7.28 16.22
N PRO A 123 46.74 -8.44 15.57
CA PRO A 123 46.11 -8.77 14.30
C PRO A 123 44.60 -8.99 14.43
N THR A 124 44.13 -9.64 15.50
CA THR A 124 42.68 -9.86 15.71
C THR A 124 41.97 -8.57 16.09
N ARG A 125 42.66 -7.62 16.74
CA ARG A 125 42.18 -6.25 16.96
C ARG A 125 41.98 -5.49 15.65
N ALA A 126 42.93 -5.59 14.72
CA ALA A 126 42.78 -5.00 13.40
C ALA A 126 41.67 -5.69 12.59
N ALA A 127 41.57 -7.02 12.68
CA ALA A 127 40.57 -7.79 11.95
C ALA A 127 39.13 -7.42 12.36
N TYR A 128 38.81 -7.34 13.66
CA TYR A 128 37.44 -6.99 14.07
C TYR A 128 37.10 -5.53 13.75
N THR A 129 38.08 -4.61 13.81
CA THR A 129 37.83 -3.19 13.53
C THR A 129 37.58 -2.94 12.06
N LEU A 130 38.40 -3.52 11.19
CA LEU A 130 38.17 -3.51 9.75
C LEU A 130 36.86 -4.23 9.38
N GLY A 131 36.61 -5.39 9.99
CA GLY A 131 35.36 -6.13 9.79
C GLY A 131 34.12 -5.33 10.18
N ALA A 132 34.13 -4.68 11.34
CA ALA A 132 33.03 -3.85 11.81
C ALA A 132 32.80 -2.62 10.93
N ILE A 133 33.86 -1.92 10.52
CA ILE A 133 33.75 -0.76 9.61
C ILE A 133 33.23 -1.23 8.25
N ALA A 134 33.76 -2.32 7.70
CA ALA A 134 33.35 -2.87 6.41
C ALA A 134 31.87 -3.31 6.42
N VAL A 135 31.42 -4.02 7.45
CA VAL A 135 30.02 -4.43 7.59
C VAL A 135 29.11 -3.21 7.77
N CYS A 136 29.46 -2.25 8.61
CA CYS A 136 28.67 -1.03 8.77
C CYS A 136 28.60 -0.24 7.46
N ALA A 137 29.71 -0.10 6.74
CA ALA A 137 29.76 0.55 5.43
C ALA A 137 28.95 -0.19 4.37
N ALA A 138 29.04 -1.52 4.32
CA ALA A 138 28.25 -2.35 3.42
C ALA A 138 26.76 -2.20 3.70
N LEU A 139 26.35 -2.24 4.98
CA LEU A 139 24.97 -1.97 5.38
C LEU A 139 24.56 -0.58 4.89
N MET A 140 25.32 0.49 5.19
CA MET A 140 25.02 1.85 4.72
C MET A 140 24.88 1.96 3.20
N VAL A 141 25.76 1.31 2.42
CA VAL A 141 25.66 1.30 0.95
C VAL A 141 24.41 0.56 0.49
N LEU A 142 24.06 -0.57 1.13
CA LEU A 142 22.83 -1.29 0.86
C LEU A 142 21.59 -0.46 1.22
N LEU A 143 21.65 0.36 2.30
CA LEU A 143 20.60 1.30 2.69
C LEU A 143 20.33 2.33 1.60
N VAL A 144 21.39 2.93 1.04
CA VAL A 144 21.27 3.98 0.02
C VAL A 144 20.86 3.38 -1.34
N ARG A 145 21.33 2.18 -1.68
CA ARG A 145 21.08 1.56 -2.99
C ARG A 145 19.72 0.90 -3.11
N ARG A 146 19.15 0.33 -2.05
CA ARG A 146 17.84 -0.29 -2.13
C ARG A 146 16.74 0.73 -1.85
N ARG A 147 15.97 1.09 -2.89
CA ARG A 147 14.72 1.82 -2.72
C ARG A 147 13.69 0.95 -2.01
N GLU A 148 13.42 1.29 -0.75
CA GLU A 148 12.18 1.11 0.00
C GLU A 148 11.82 -0.27 0.62
N ARG A 149 12.43 -1.41 0.25
CA ARG A 149 11.80 -2.71 0.59
C ARG A 149 12.55 -3.77 1.40
N VAL A 150 13.82 -3.62 1.81
CA VAL A 150 14.52 -4.80 2.41
C VAL A 150 15.45 -4.45 3.57
N MET A 151 15.20 -3.35 4.28
CA MET A 151 16.20 -2.80 5.21
C MET A 151 16.40 -3.65 6.46
N THR A 152 15.33 -3.93 7.21
CA THR A 152 15.38 -4.71 8.45
C THR A 152 15.75 -6.16 8.19
N VAL A 153 15.15 -6.78 7.17
CA VAL A 153 15.43 -8.15 6.76
C VAL A 153 16.92 -8.32 6.42
N VAL A 154 17.51 -7.42 5.61
CA VAL A 154 18.93 -7.50 5.26
C VAL A 154 19.83 -7.39 6.49
N VAL A 155 19.54 -6.46 7.42
CA VAL A 155 20.33 -6.32 8.64
C VAL A 155 20.25 -7.59 9.49
N PHE A 156 19.06 -8.19 9.63
CA PHE A 156 18.90 -9.48 10.32
C PHE A 156 19.67 -10.62 9.67
N VAL A 157 19.56 -10.78 8.35
CA VAL A 157 20.31 -11.80 7.60
C VAL A 157 21.82 -11.60 7.78
N VAL A 158 22.32 -10.36 7.77
CA VAL A 158 23.73 -10.07 8.03
C VAL A 158 24.12 -10.42 9.46
N MET A 159 23.28 -10.12 10.46
CA MET A 159 23.53 -10.51 11.85
C MET A 159 23.58 -12.04 12.02
N GLU A 160 22.64 -12.78 11.44
CA GLU A 160 22.63 -14.25 11.48
C GLU A 160 23.83 -14.85 10.74
N ALA A 161 24.19 -14.31 9.58
CA ALA A 161 25.37 -14.75 8.84
C ALA A 161 26.66 -14.53 9.64
N LEU A 162 26.78 -13.41 10.38
CA LEU A 162 27.91 -13.17 11.28
C LEU A 162 27.93 -14.15 12.46
N ALA A 163 26.76 -14.47 13.03
CA ALA A 163 26.63 -15.47 14.09
C ALA A 163 27.05 -16.87 13.60
N ALA A 164 26.55 -17.30 12.44
CA ALA A 164 26.93 -18.57 11.83
C ALA A 164 28.42 -18.62 11.45
N LEU A 165 28.95 -17.54 10.85
CA LEU A 165 30.37 -17.39 10.55
C LEU A 165 31.22 -17.53 11.81
N SER A 166 30.80 -16.92 12.92
CA SER A 166 31.53 -17.01 14.17
C SER A 166 31.60 -18.43 14.72
N LEU A 167 30.51 -19.18 14.62
CA LEU A 167 30.46 -20.58 15.03
C LEU A 167 31.38 -21.46 14.18
N VAL A 168 31.38 -21.23 12.86
CA VAL A 168 32.29 -21.93 11.93
C VAL A 168 33.75 -21.60 12.25
N LEU A 169 34.07 -20.33 12.54
CA LEU A 169 35.44 -19.92 12.89
C LEU A 169 35.91 -20.50 14.22
N PHE A 170 35.02 -20.64 15.22
CA PHE A 170 35.34 -21.34 16.46
C PHE A 170 35.66 -22.82 16.23
N GLY A 171 34.91 -23.50 15.35
CA GLY A 171 35.18 -24.89 14.98
C GLY A 171 36.42 -25.08 14.11
N ALA A 172 36.68 -24.16 13.20
CA ALA A 172 37.82 -24.25 12.26
C ALA A 172 39.17 -23.99 12.93
N PHE A 173 39.22 -23.15 13.96
CA PHE A 173 40.45 -22.76 14.65
C PHE A 173 40.37 -23.04 16.16
N PRO A 174 40.41 -24.30 16.61
CA PRO A 174 40.22 -24.68 18.01
C PRO A 174 41.36 -24.22 18.94
N LEU A 175 42.49 -23.78 18.40
CA LEU A 175 43.62 -23.22 19.16
C LEU A 175 43.64 -21.69 19.18
N HIS A 176 42.82 -21.05 18.33
CA HIS A 176 42.81 -19.59 18.14
C HIS A 176 41.37 -19.05 18.19
N TRP A 177 40.74 -19.16 19.36
CA TRP A 177 39.37 -18.67 19.59
C TRP A 177 39.19 -17.18 19.32
N GLU A 178 40.27 -16.40 19.34
CA GLU A 178 40.28 -14.98 19.00
C GLU A 178 39.72 -14.69 17.59
N VAL A 179 39.90 -15.61 16.64
CA VAL A 179 39.44 -15.45 15.26
C VAL A 179 37.91 -15.49 15.19
N GLY A 180 37.29 -16.45 15.89
CA GLY A 180 35.83 -16.49 16.06
C GLY A 180 35.32 -15.27 16.83
N ALA A 181 35.98 -14.92 17.94
CA ALA A 181 35.59 -13.78 18.78
C ALA A 181 35.64 -12.42 18.05
N ALA A 182 36.47 -12.26 17.01
CA ALA A 182 36.48 -11.06 16.17
C ALA A 182 35.16 -10.88 15.40
N SER A 183 34.62 -11.97 14.84
CA SER A 183 33.33 -11.95 14.15
C SER A 183 32.15 -11.75 15.11
N VAL A 184 32.20 -12.35 16.32
CA VAL A 184 31.23 -12.09 17.39
C VAL A 184 31.26 -10.62 17.84
N SER A 185 32.44 -10.01 17.91
CA SER A 185 32.57 -8.59 18.25
C SER A 185 31.96 -7.68 17.17
N THR A 186 32.10 -8.09 15.90
CA THR A 186 31.45 -7.42 14.76
C THR A 186 29.92 -7.55 14.85
N LEU A 187 29.41 -8.77 15.11
CA LEU A 187 27.99 -9.02 15.37
C LEU A 187 27.44 -8.11 16.48
N ASN A 188 28.13 -8.03 17.62
CA ASN A 188 27.72 -7.19 18.74
C ASN A 188 27.63 -5.70 18.37
N ILE A 189 28.54 -5.20 17.54
CA ILE A 189 28.49 -3.80 17.05
C ILE A 189 27.24 -3.60 16.19
N VAL A 190 26.94 -4.54 15.29
CA VAL A 190 25.74 -4.47 14.42
C VAL A 190 24.46 -4.58 15.25
N ILE A 191 24.39 -5.49 16.24
CA ILE A 191 23.24 -5.60 17.17
C ILE A 191 23.05 -4.30 17.95
N CYS A 192 24.12 -3.68 18.44
CA CYS A 192 24.04 -2.40 19.15
C CYS A 192 23.56 -1.26 18.24
N ALA A 193 24.07 -1.18 17.01
CA ALA A 193 23.60 -0.20 16.02
C ALA A 193 22.13 -0.43 15.69
N TYR A 194 21.73 -1.67 15.47
CA TYR A 194 20.34 -2.03 15.22
C TYR A 194 19.42 -1.72 16.41
N CYS A 195 19.87 -1.94 17.63
CA CYS A 195 19.14 -1.57 18.85
C CYS A 195 18.85 -0.06 18.89
N TRP A 196 19.85 0.77 18.61
CA TRP A 196 19.66 2.22 18.51
C TRP A 196 18.71 2.62 17.39
N TYR A 197 18.80 1.96 16.24
CA TYR A 197 17.87 2.16 15.13
C TYR A 197 16.42 1.85 15.54
N VAL A 198 16.17 0.69 16.17
CA VAL A 198 14.85 0.29 16.68
C VAL A 198 14.34 1.27 17.75
N ILE A 199 15.21 1.78 18.63
CA ILE A 199 14.82 2.80 19.62
C ILE A 199 14.36 4.08 18.90
N VAL A 200 15.11 4.58 17.92
CA VAL A 200 14.72 5.77 17.15
C VAL A 200 13.37 5.57 16.45
N ALA A 201 13.14 4.37 15.90
CA ALA A 201 11.86 3.96 15.32
C ALA A 201 10.72 4.06 16.34
N PHE A 202 10.86 3.44 17.52
CA PHE A 202 9.85 3.52 18.59
C PHE A 202 9.59 4.95 19.05
N THR A 203 10.62 5.79 19.15
CA THR A 203 10.41 7.19 19.58
C THR A 203 9.68 8.04 18.55
N SER A 204 9.73 7.65 17.28
CA SER A 204 9.01 8.34 16.21
C SER A 204 7.52 8.02 16.23
N PHE A 205 7.14 6.82 16.68
CA PHE A 205 5.73 6.39 16.78
C PHE A 205 5.10 6.57 18.15
N GLY A 206 5.89 6.44 19.20
CA GLY A 206 5.42 6.44 20.57
C GLY A 206 5.08 7.81 21.11
N ASP A 207 4.02 7.88 21.92
CA ASP A 207 3.64 9.11 22.64
C ASP A 207 4.44 9.33 23.92
N ARG A 208 5.11 8.27 24.41
CA ARG A 208 5.91 8.32 25.64
C ARG A 208 7.25 9.00 25.42
N ASP A 209 7.88 9.39 26.53
CA ASP A 209 9.21 9.99 26.47
C ASP A 209 10.24 9.02 25.85
N PRO A 210 11.14 9.52 24.98
CA PRO A 210 12.21 8.76 24.37
C PRO A 210 13.05 7.89 25.33
N TYR A 211 13.14 8.32 26.59
CA TYR A 211 13.82 7.62 27.67
C TYR A 211 13.27 6.22 27.92
N LEU A 212 11.94 6.06 27.95
CA LEU A 212 11.31 4.77 28.26
C LEU A 212 11.58 3.74 27.16
N TYR A 213 11.55 4.18 25.90
CA TYR A 213 11.89 3.31 24.77
C TYR A 213 13.37 2.93 24.75
N ALA A 214 14.26 3.86 25.10
CA ALA A 214 15.68 3.56 25.24
C ALA A 214 15.92 2.54 26.36
N MET A 215 15.33 2.73 27.54
CA MET A 215 15.42 1.73 28.62
C MET A 215 14.90 0.36 28.21
N GLY A 216 13.72 0.31 27.57
CA GLY A 216 13.15 -0.95 27.08
C GLY A 216 14.08 -1.68 26.10
N GLY A 217 14.58 -0.97 25.09
CA GLY A 217 15.52 -1.53 24.11
C GLY A 217 16.82 -2.03 24.76
N TRP A 218 17.35 -1.29 25.73
CA TRP A 218 18.54 -1.68 26.47
C TRP A 218 18.31 -2.91 27.35
N VAL A 219 17.19 -2.99 28.05
CA VAL A 219 16.82 -4.16 28.86
C VAL A 219 16.68 -5.40 27.99
N VAL A 220 16.03 -5.29 26.82
CA VAL A 220 15.89 -6.41 25.89
C VAL A 220 17.26 -6.87 25.38
N CYS A 221 18.11 -5.97 24.89
CA CYS A 221 19.41 -6.34 24.34
C CYS A 221 20.43 -6.77 25.39
N PHE A 222 20.69 -5.94 26.40
CA PHE A 222 21.70 -6.21 27.41
C PHE A 222 21.23 -7.21 28.47
N GLY A 223 19.94 -7.21 28.81
CA GLY A 223 19.35 -8.16 29.75
C GLY A 223 19.40 -9.59 29.21
N MET A 224 18.91 -9.83 27.99
CA MET A 224 18.96 -11.17 27.37
C MET A 224 20.40 -11.66 27.19
N ARG A 225 21.31 -10.78 26.76
CA ARG A 225 22.75 -11.12 26.64
C ARG A 225 23.36 -11.51 27.99
N SER A 226 23.06 -10.77 29.05
CA SER A 226 23.58 -11.04 30.39
C SER A 226 23.01 -12.34 30.95
N ALA A 227 21.72 -12.60 30.72
CA ALA A 227 21.06 -13.85 31.09
C ALA A 227 21.69 -15.06 30.38
N ALA A 228 21.94 -14.96 29.07
CA ALA A 228 22.64 -15.98 28.30
C ALA A 228 24.04 -16.29 28.85
N ARG A 229 24.81 -15.24 29.19
CA ARG A 229 26.14 -15.43 29.79
C ARG A 229 26.09 -16.10 31.15
N MET A 230 25.14 -15.70 32.01
CA MET A 230 24.97 -16.38 33.30
C MET A 230 24.59 -17.84 33.11
N LEU A 231 23.67 -18.14 32.19
CA LEU A 231 23.28 -19.50 31.89
C LEU A 231 24.46 -20.34 31.39
N LEU A 232 25.32 -19.80 30.51
CA LEU A 232 26.52 -20.49 30.02
C LEU A 232 27.48 -20.83 31.17
N LEU A 233 27.72 -19.90 32.10
CA LEU A 233 28.58 -20.14 33.26
C LEU A 233 28.08 -21.27 34.16
N PHE A 234 26.76 -21.46 34.27
CA PHE A 234 26.18 -22.58 35.02
C PHE A 234 26.19 -23.90 34.24
N VAL A 235 26.01 -23.87 32.92
CA VAL A 235 25.89 -25.06 32.06
C VAL A 235 27.25 -25.65 31.67
N HIS A 236 28.28 -24.82 31.51
CA HIS A 236 29.63 -25.27 31.14
C HIS A 236 30.22 -26.34 32.10
N PRO A 237 30.22 -26.15 33.44
CA PRO A 237 30.75 -27.17 34.36
C PRO A 237 29.94 -28.48 34.37
N LEU A 238 28.70 -28.47 33.89
CA LEU A 238 27.84 -29.65 33.80
C LEU A 238 28.08 -30.48 32.52
N THR A 239 28.57 -29.84 31.45
CA THR A 239 28.66 -30.46 30.12
C THR A 239 30.06 -30.93 29.77
N GLY A 240 31.11 -30.16 30.11
CA GLY A 240 32.52 -30.51 29.91
C GLY A 240 32.91 -30.92 28.48
N ASN A 241 32.04 -30.64 27.49
CA ASN A 241 32.16 -31.13 26.12
C ASN A 241 31.82 -30.01 25.12
N ASP A 242 32.86 -29.47 24.50
CA ASP A 242 32.77 -28.35 23.56
C ASP A 242 31.91 -28.66 22.34
N LEU A 243 31.82 -29.94 21.93
CA LEU A 243 31.01 -30.37 20.80
C LEU A 243 29.51 -30.23 21.09
N LEU A 244 29.09 -30.53 22.32
CA LEU A 244 27.71 -30.34 22.76
C LEU A 244 27.36 -28.84 22.80
N ILE A 245 28.25 -28.00 23.35
CA ILE A 245 28.06 -26.55 23.40
C ILE A 245 27.96 -25.96 22.00
N ASN A 246 28.84 -26.38 21.08
CA ASN A 246 28.83 -25.93 19.69
C ASN A 246 27.52 -26.32 18.97
N SER A 247 27.06 -27.57 19.17
CA SER A 247 25.80 -28.07 18.59
C SER A 247 24.58 -27.33 19.14
N LEU A 248 24.55 -27.08 20.45
CA LEU A 248 23.50 -26.30 21.11
C LEU A 248 23.47 -24.87 20.58
N LEU A 249 24.64 -24.27 20.35
CA LEU A 249 24.75 -22.90 19.84
C LEU A 249 24.29 -22.81 18.38
N GLY A 250 24.61 -23.79 17.55
CA GLY A 250 24.06 -23.91 16.19
C GLY A 250 22.54 -24.05 16.19
N ALA A 251 21.98 -24.89 17.07
CA ALA A 251 20.53 -25.01 17.23
C ALA A 251 19.88 -23.69 17.68
N LEU A 252 20.52 -22.97 18.60
CA LEU A 252 20.03 -21.67 19.08
C LEU A 252 20.05 -20.59 17.98
N ILE A 253 21.10 -20.57 17.14
CA ILE A 253 21.17 -19.71 15.95
C ILE A 253 20.00 -20.04 15.01
N LEU A 254 19.76 -21.32 14.71
CA LEU A 254 18.66 -21.75 13.85
C LEU A 254 17.29 -21.37 14.41
N VAL A 255 17.05 -21.57 15.71
CA VAL A 255 15.81 -21.17 16.36
C VAL A 255 15.63 -19.66 16.29
N SER A 256 16.69 -18.88 16.50
CA SER A 256 16.61 -17.42 16.36
C SER A 256 16.25 -16.97 14.93
N ALA A 257 16.81 -17.63 13.92
CA ALA A 257 16.50 -17.37 12.51
C ALA A 257 15.06 -17.74 12.16
N GLN A 258 14.56 -18.87 12.67
CA GLN A 258 13.16 -19.27 12.50
C GLN A 258 12.20 -18.26 13.15
N VAL A 259 12.51 -17.79 14.36
CA VAL A 259 11.71 -16.75 15.02
C VAL A 259 11.67 -15.49 14.15
N VAL A 260 12.81 -15.02 13.66
CA VAL A 260 12.87 -13.83 12.79
C VAL A 260 12.07 -14.03 11.50
N LEU A 261 12.24 -15.16 10.83
CA LEU A 261 11.53 -15.49 9.59
C LEU A 261 10.01 -15.55 9.79
N VAL A 262 9.54 -16.26 10.82
CA VAL A 262 8.12 -16.37 11.16
C VAL A 262 7.53 -14.99 11.42
N GLN A 263 8.26 -14.13 12.12
CA GLN A 263 7.80 -12.77 12.39
C GLN A 263 7.66 -11.93 11.12
N PHE A 264 8.58 -12.07 10.16
CA PHE A 264 8.47 -11.40 8.86
C PHE A 264 7.30 -11.95 8.03
N LEU A 265 7.11 -13.27 8.00
CA LEU A 265 5.99 -13.89 7.30
C LEU A 265 4.64 -13.51 7.91
N LEU A 266 4.54 -13.48 9.24
CA LEU A 266 3.33 -13.06 9.94
C LEU A 266 3.02 -11.57 9.73
N ALA A 267 4.06 -10.73 9.61
CA ALA A 267 3.87 -9.33 9.26
C ALA A 267 3.31 -9.19 7.83
N GLU A 268 3.88 -9.94 6.88
CA GLU A 268 3.41 -9.95 5.49
C GLU A 268 1.97 -10.46 5.40
N GLN A 269 1.67 -11.68 5.90
CA GLN A 269 0.31 -12.25 5.83
C GLN A 269 -0.78 -11.34 6.38
N ARG A 270 -0.47 -10.58 7.43
CA ARG A 270 -1.42 -9.62 8.02
C ARG A 270 -1.63 -8.40 7.14
N GLU A 271 -0.59 -7.93 6.44
CA GLU A 271 -0.72 -6.84 5.47
C GLU A 271 -1.68 -7.22 4.34
N TRP A 272 -1.53 -8.43 3.80
CA TRP A 272 -2.43 -8.97 2.79
C TRP A 272 -3.86 -9.09 3.31
N ALA A 273 -4.05 -9.58 4.54
CA ALA A 273 -5.38 -9.69 5.16
C ALA A 273 -6.06 -8.32 5.33
N ASP A 274 -5.34 -7.32 5.85
CA ASP A 274 -5.87 -5.97 6.04
C ASP A 274 -6.19 -5.27 4.70
N GLU A 275 -5.43 -5.54 3.63
CA GLU A 275 -5.73 -5.02 2.29
C GLU A 275 -6.99 -5.66 1.69
N VAL A 276 -7.19 -6.95 1.92
CA VAL A 276 -8.41 -7.66 1.54
C VAL A 276 -9.61 -7.08 2.30
N ASP A 277 -9.54 -6.94 3.62
CA ASP A 277 -10.61 -6.38 4.45
C ASP A 277 -10.98 -4.94 4.00
N TYR A 278 -9.98 -4.12 3.67
CA TYR A 278 -10.21 -2.78 3.14
C TYR A 278 -10.91 -2.79 1.78
N CYS A 279 -10.49 -3.68 0.87
CA CYS A 279 -11.12 -3.83 -0.44
C CYS A 279 -12.55 -4.35 -0.31
N GLU A 280 -12.80 -5.29 0.59
CA GLU A 280 -14.13 -5.82 0.88
C GLU A 280 -15.05 -4.73 1.44
N ALA A 281 -14.59 -3.93 2.41
CA ALA A 281 -15.36 -2.81 2.94
C ALA A 281 -15.73 -1.78 1.86
N ARG A 282 -14.77 -1.41 1.01
CA ARG A 282 -15.02 -0.48 -0.11
C ARG A 282 -15.99 -1.06 -1.14
N ASN A 283 -15.88 -2.34 -1.45
CA ASN A 283 -16.79 -3.02 -2.36
C ASN A 283 -18.20 -3.11 -1.78
N ALA A 284 -18.33 -3.36 -0.47
CA ALA A 284 -19.61 -3.35 0.23
C ALA A 284 -20.29 -1.97 0.19
N GLU A 285 -19.53 -0.89 0.41
CA GLU A 285 -20.03 0.49 0.26
C GLU A 285 -20.49 0.78 -1.17
N ALA A 286 -19.71 0.37 -2.18
CA ALA A 286 -20.06 0.56 -3.58
C ALA A 286 -21.33 -0.21 -3.98
N LEU A 287 -21.48 -1.45 -3.48
CA LEU A 287 -22.69 -2.26 -3.67
C LEU A 287 -23.90 -1.63 -2.98
N ALA A 288 -23.74 -1.11 -1.76
CA ALA A 288 -24.81 -0.42 -1.05
C ALA A 288 -25.25 0.86 -1.79
N GLN A 289 -24.32 1.58 -2.39
CA GLN A 289 -24.63 2.77 -3.18
C GLN A 289 -25.33 2.41 -4.50
N ALA A 290 -24.85 1.39 -5.21
CA ALA A 290 -25.50 0.90 -6.43
C ALA A 290 -26.93 0.41 -6.15
N ALA A 291 -27.17 -0.25 -5.02
CA ALA A 291 -28.52 -0.67 -4.61
C ALA A 291 -29.46 0.52 -4.37
N LYS A 292 -28.96 1.61 -3.77
CA LYS A 292 -29.74 2.86 -3.61
C LYS A 292 -30.07 3.50 -4.96
N ASP A 293 -29.12 3.52 -5.89
CA ASP A 293 -29.32 4.09 -7.23
C ASP A 293 -30.36 3.29 -8.04
N VAL A 294 -30.37 1.96 -7.90
CA VAL A 294 -31.39 1.09 -8.52
C VAL A 294 -32.76 1.36 -7.92
N ALA A 295 -32.88 1.41 -6.58
CA ALA A 295 -34.15 1.71 -5.92
C ALA A 295 -34.72 3.09 -6.31
N ALA A 296 -33.86 4.11 -6.44
CA ALA A 296 -34.28 5.42 -6.91
C ALA A 296 -34.78 5.39 -8.37
N ARG A 297 -34.10 4.67 -9.27
CA ARG A 297 -34.56 4.49 -10.66
C ARG A 297 -35.88 3.72 -10.73
N ASP A 298 -36.08 2.72 -9.88
CA ASP A 298 -37.33 1.96 -9.84
C ASP A 298 -38.50 2.84 -9.38
N GLU A 299 -38.27 3.76 -8.44
CA GLU A 299 -39.27 4.74 -7.99
C GLU A 299 -39.59 5.77 -9.10
N GLU A 300 -38.57 6.31 -9.78
CA GLU A 300 -38.75 7.18 -10.95
C GLU A 300 -39.53 6.48 -12.07
N LEU A 301 -39.20 5.21 -12.36
CA LEU A 301 -39.89 4.42 -13.38
C LEU A 301 -41.35 4.16 -12.99
N ALA A 302 -41.63 3.93 -11.69
CA ALA A 302 -42.99 3.75 -11.19
C ALA A 302 -43.82 5.04 -11.32
N GLN A 303 -43.24 6.21 -11.00
CA GLN A 303 -43.88 7.51 -11.18
C GLN A 303 -44.16 7.79 -12.66
N ALA A 304 -43.15 7.62 -13.53
CA ALA A 304 -43.31 7.81 -14.97
C ALA A 304 -44.38 6.89 -15.57
N ARG A 305 -44.50 5.65 -15.06
CA ARG A 305 -45.57 4.72 -15.46
C ARG A 305 -46.95 5.21 -15.01
N GLN A 306 -47.09 5.78 -13.81
CA GLN A 306 -48.35 6.36 -13.34
C GLN A 306 -48.75 7.58 -14.16
N ASP A 307 -47.81 8.49 -14.43
CA ASP A 307 -48.03 9.67 -15.27
C ASP A 307 -48.47 9.29 -16.69
N LEU A 308 -47.87 8.25 -17.27
CA LEU A 308 -48.27 7.73 -18.57
C LEU A 308 -49.72 7.21 -18.54
N ILE A 309 -50.10 6.43 -17.52
CA ILE A 309 -51.48 5.94 -17.37
C ILE A 309 -52.47 7.10 -17.26
N GLU A 310 -52.15 8.12 -16.47
CA GLU A 310 -53.00 9.29 -16.27
C GLU A 310 -53.14 10.11 -17.57
N SER A 311 -52.06 10.30 -18.33
CA SER A 311 -52.11 10.98 -19.62
C SER A 311 -52.99 10.26 -20.65
N ILE A 312 -52.95 8.92 -20.67
CA ILE A 312 -53.81 8.09 -21.53
C ILE A 312 -55.27 8.26 -21.12
N ARG A 313 -55.56 8.27 -19.82
CA ARG A 313 -56.90 8.49 -19.29
C ARG A 313 -57.45 9.86 -19.70
N GLN A 314 -56.68 10.93 -19.50
CA GLN A 314 -57.09 12.29 -19.88
C GLN A 314 -57.33 12.42 -21.39
N ALA A 315 -56.48 11.81 -22.22
CA ALA A 315 -56.67 11.81 -23.67
C ALA A 315 -57.94 11.03 -24.09
N ALA A 316 -58.29 9.96 -23.38
CA ALA A 316 -59.54 9.23 -23.61
C ALA A 316 -60.77 10.05 -23.20
N GLU A 317 -60.73 10.73 -22.06
CA GLU A 317 -61.79 11.62 -21.58
C GLU A 317 -62.01 12.79 -22.55
N GLN A 318 -60.93 13.45 -23.01
CA GLN A 318 -60.99 14.50 -24.04
C GLN A 318 -61.62 14.00 -25.34
N ARG A 319 -61.21 12.84 -25.86
CA ARG A 319 -61.82 12.26 -27.06
C ARG A 319 -63.31 12.00 -26.88
N SER A 320 -63.74 11.54 -25.70
CA SER A 320 -65.16 11.32 -25.41
C SER A 320 -65.96 12.63 -25.35
N ALA A 321 -65.37 13.70 -24.81
CA ALA A 321 -65.97 15.03 -24.76
C ALA A 321 -66.06 15.67 -26.16
N ASP A 322 -64.99 15.57 -26.96
CA ASP A 322 -64.98 16.03 -28.36
C ASP A 322 -66.05 15.30 -29.19
N GLN A 323 -66.20 13.98 -28.99
CA GLN A 323 -67.25 13.19 -29.63
C GLN A 323 -68.65 13.66 -29.20
N GLN A 324 -68.87 13.94 -27.90
CA GLN A 324 -70.15 14.46 -27.40
C GLN A 324 -70.45 15.85 -27.96
N GLN A 325 -69.48 16.77 -27.99
CA GLN A 325 -69.64 18.10 -28.57
C GLN A 325 -69.93 18.05 -30.07
N ALA A 326 -69.25 17.17 -30.82
CA ALA A 326 -69.52 16.97 -32.24
C ALA A 326 -70.93 16.42 -32.48
N LEU A 327 -71.40 15.51 -31.62
CA LEU A 327 -72.76 14.99 -31.67
C LEU A 327 -73.80 16.09 -31.36
N GLU A 328 -73.58 16.90 -30.33
CA GLU A 328 -74.44 18.04 -30.00
C GLU A 328 -74.47 19.06 -31.14
N ALA A 329 -73.32 19.41 -31.72
CA ALA A 329 -73.24 20.31 -32.87
C ALA A 329 -74.02 19.78 -34.09
N LEU A 330 -73.95 18.46 -34.35
CA LEU A 330 -74.76 17.81 -35.38
C LEU A 330 -76.26 17.88 -35.06
N LEU A 331 -76.67 17.66 -33.82
CA LEU A 331 -78.06 17.77 -33.38
C LEU A 331 -78.59 19.21 -33.53
N ILE A 332 -77.81 20.22 -33.13
CA ILE A 332 -78.15 21.65 -33.29
C ILE A 332 -78.24 22.01 -34.78
N ALA A 333 -77.28 21.58 -35.61
CA ALA A 333 -77.32 21.81 -37.05
C ALA A 333 -78.53 21.14 -37.72
N ARG A 334 -78.93 19.95 -37.25
CA ARG A 334 -80.15 19.27 -37.70
C ARG A 334 -81.42 20.02 -37.27
N ALA A 335 -81.46 20.53 -36.04
CA ALA A 335 -82.58 21.34 -35.55
C ALA A 335 -82.72 22.67 -36.31
N GLN A 336 -81.62 23.37 -36.62
CA GLN A 336 -81.62 24.57 -37.45
C GLN A 336 -82.05 24.28 -38.89
N ARG A 337 -81.72 23.10 -39.43
CA ARG A 337 -82.21 22.63 -40.74
C ARG A 337 -83.71 22.37 -40.73
N CYS A 338 -84.30 21.93 -39.61
CA CYS A 338 -85.75 21.79 -39.46
C CYS A 338 -86.50 23.13 -39.34
N VAL A 339 -85.88 24.18 -38.79
CA VAL A 339 -86.49 25.53 -38.74
C VAL A 339 -86.56 26.20 -40.13
N LYS A 340 -85.71 25.80 -41.08
CA LYS A 340 -85.68 26.35 -42.44
C LYS A 340 -86.52 25.57 -43.47
N CYS A 341 -87.20 24.51 -43.05
CA CYS A 341 -88.11 23.73 -43.88
C CYS A 341 -89.55 23.81 -43.34
N THR A 342 -90.20 24.96 -43.54
CA THR A 342 -91.66 25.01 -43.68
C THR A 342 -92.00 24.72 -45.14
N GLU A 343 -91.82 23.47 -45.57
CA GLU A 343 -92.56 22.83 -46.66
C GLU A 343 -92.17 21.35 -46.72
N GLY A 344 -93.18 20.50 -46.84
CA GLY A 344 -93.14 19.11 -46.40
C GLY A 344 -92.06 18.24 -47.04
N CYS A 345 -91.40 17.44 -46.20
CA CYS A 345 -90.75 16.23 -46.68
C CYS A 345 -90.71 15.17 -45.57
N SER A 346 -91.50 14.11 -45.74
CA SER A 346 -91.35 12.83 -45.05
C SER A 346 -90.13 12.10 -45.60
N PRO A 347 -89.31 11.43 -44.78
CA PRO A 347 -88.36 10.47 -45.28
C PRO A 347 -88.90 9.04 -45.07
N GLN A 348 -89.08 8.33 -46.18
CA GLN A 348 -88.90 6.88 -46.22
C GLN A 348 -87.49 6.56 -46.73
N VAL A 349 -87.06 5.31 -46.46
CA VAL A 349 -85.88 4.58 -47.01
C VAL A 349 -84.60 4.77 -46.16
N ALA A 350 -83.76 3.77 -45.80
CA ALA A 350 -83.57 2.37 -46.21
C ALA A 350 -82.89 1.56 -45.09
N ARG A 351 -83.06 0.23 -45.14
CA ARG A 351 -82.12 -0.76 -44.59
C ARG A 351 -80.76 -0.62 -45.28
N GLY A 352 -79.70 -0.49 -44.51
CA GLY A 352 -78.31 -0.63 -44.94
C GLY A 352 -77.42 -0.88 -43.72
N GLY A 353 -76.81 -2.06 -43.64
CA GLY A 353 -76.04 -2.51 -42.49
C GLY A 353 -74.83 -1.63 -42.21
N ALA A 354 -74.67 -1.28 -40.94
CA ALA A 354 -73.39 -0.88 -40.36
C ALA A 354 -73.20 -1.76 -39.11
N SER A 355 -72.11 -2.51 -39.12
CA SER A 355 -71.63 -3.36 -38.05
C SER A 355 -71.63 -2.60 -36.72
N GLU A 356 -72.36 -3.12 -35.73
CA GLU A 356 -72.15 -2.80 -34.32
C GLU A 356 -70.74 -3.29 -33.95
N ALA A 357 -69.76 -2.39 -33.99
CA ALA A 357 -68.52 -2.58 -33.26
C ALA A 357 -68.76 -2.05 -31.84
N GLY A 358 -69.27 -2.93 -30.97
CA GLY A 358 -69.26 -2.70 -29.54
C GLY A 358 -67.81 -2.59 -29.06
N VAL A 359 -67.38 -1.37 -28.72
CA VAL A 359 -66.22 -1.20 -27.84
C VAL A 359 -66.76 -1.37 -26.43
N VAL A 360 -66.76 -2.62 -25.99
CA VAL A 360 -66.90 -2.98 -24.57
C VAL A 360 -65.59 -2.59 -23.91
N LEU A 361 -65.62 -1.53 -23.11
CA LEU A 361 -64.66 -1.33 -22.04
C LEU A 361 -65.06 -2.29 -20.92
N ASP A 362 -64.27 -3.32 -20.69
CA ASP A 362 -64.29 -4.03 -19.42
C ASP A 362 -62.88 -4.01 -18.84
N GLY A 363 -62.71 -3.19 -17.80
CA GLY A 363 -61.54 -3.20 -16.96
C GLY A 363 -61.77 -4.19 -15.83
N THR A 364 -61.01 -5.28 -15.82
CA THR A 364 -60.67 -5.96 -14.58
C THR A 364 -59.16 -6.18 -14.53
N ALA A 365 -58.55 -5.54 -13.54
CA ALA A 365 -57.22 -5.88 -13.09
C ALA A 365 -57.28 -7.22 -12.34
N SER A 366 -56.42 -8.18 -12.69
CA SER A 366 -55.62 -8.94 -11.71
C SER A 366 -54.65 -9.91 -12.40
N ALA A 367 -53.38 -9.76 -12.03
CA ALA A 367 -52.34 -10.77 -11.78
C ALA A 367 -51.96 -11.83 -12.83
N ASP A 368 -50.64 -11.96 -12.95
CA ASP A 368 -49.87 -13.07 -13.53
C ASP A 368 -49.76 -13.18 -15.05
N GLY A 369 -48.67 -12.60 -15.55
CA GLY A 369 -48.10 -12.84 -16.88
C GLY A 369 -46.60 -13.11 -16.78
N ARG A 370 -46.22 -14.25 -16.20
CA ARG A 370 -44.95 -14.92 -16.51
C ARG A 370 -45.02 -15.41 -17.96
N ILE A 371 -44.19 -14.88 -18.83
CA ILE A 371 -43.92 -15.53 -20.12
C ILE A 371 -42.92 -16.66 -19.85
N ALA A 372 -43.46 -17.87 -19.70
CA ALA A 372 -42.72 -19.11 -19.77
C ALA A 372 -42.80 -19.63 -21.22
N ILE A 373 -41.65 -19.69 -21.91
CA ILE A 373 -41.51 -20.44 -23.15
C ILE A 373 -41.11 -21.85 -22.75
N SER A 374 -42.07 -22.78 -22.77
CA SER A 374 -41.83 -24.22 -22.67
C SER A 374 -42.12 -24.85 -24.02
N GLY A 375 -41.07 -25.33 -24.69
CA GLY A 375 -41.14 -26.27 -25.80
C GLY A 375 -40.57 -27.61 -25.35
N SER A 376 -41.46 -28.53 -24.98
CA SER A 376 -41.23 -29.99 -25.01
C SER A 376 -41.03 -30.38 -26.49
N GLY A 377 -40.00 -31.10 -26.93
CA GLY A 377 -39.46 -32.35 -26.40
C GLY A 377 -39.87 -33.46 -27.37
N ASN A 378 -38.90 -34.02 -28.12
CA ASN A 378 -39.00 -35.41 -28.56
C ASN A 378 -37.60 -36.03 -28.72
N GLU A 379 -37.52 -37.25 -28.21
CA GLU A 379 -36.39 -38.16 -27.99
C GLU A 379 -35.84 -38.69 -29.35
N ILE A 380 -34.78 -39.52 -29.53
CA ILE A 380 -34.25 -40.69 -28.81
C ILE A 380 -32.85 -41.05 -29.40
N GLY A 381 -31.91 -41.53 -28.57
CA GLY A 381 -30.83 -42.50 -28.88
C GLY A 381 -29.56 -41.97 -29.58
N GLU A 382 -28.33 -42.44 -29.34
CA GLU A 382 -27.79 -43.57 -28.56
C GLU A 382 -26.23 -43.45 -28.56
N PHE A 383 -25.59 -43.97 -27.50
CA PHE A 383 -24.26 -44.63 -27.50
C PHE A 383 -22.93 -43.90 -27.87
N GLY A 384 -22.00 -43.83 -26.89
CA GLY A 384 -20.66 -44.41 -27.06
C GLY A 384 -19.40 -43.54 -27.19
N ARG A 385 -18.70 -43.34 -26.06
CA ARG A 385 -17.27 -43.66 -25.79
C ARG A 385 -16.10 -42.80 -26.38
N ARG A 386 -15.26 -42.34 -25.41
CA ARG A 386 -13.78 -42.11 -25.35
C ARG A 386 -13.08 -41.00 -26.16
N ASP A 387 -12.33 -40.21 -25.38
CA ASP A 387 -10.91 -39.82 -25.48
C ASP A 387 -10.30 -39.63 -26.88
N GLU A 388 -9.78 -38.42 -27.16
CA GLU A 388 -8.36 -38.24 -27.50
C GLU A 388 -7.91 -36.77 -27.59
N VAL A 389 -6.67 -36.57 -27.18
CA VAL A 389 -5.85 -35.36 -27.19
C VAL A 389 -5.28 -35.13 -28.60
N GLY A 390 -5.20 -33.88 -29.07
CA GLY A 390 -4.48 -33.55 -30.32
C GLY A 390 -4.17 -32.07 -30.48
N ARG A 391 -2.88 -31.73 -30.42
CA ARG A 391 -2.27 -30.40 -30.63
C ARG A 391 -2.16 -30.00 -32.12
N VAL A 392 -1.76 -28.73 -32.31
CA VAL A 392 -1.07 -28.10 -33.47
C VAL A 392 -2.04 -27.61 -34.56
N GLY A 393 -1.97 -26.40 -35.14
CA GLY A 393 -1.07 -25.25 -35.02
C GLY A 393 -1.06 -24.46 -36.35
N ILE A 394 -0.97 -23.13 -36.24
CA ILE A 394 -0.23 -22.18 -37.10
C ILE A 394 -0.84 -21.68 -38.46
N ASP A 395 -0.78 -20.34 -38.55
CA ASP A 395 -0.69 -19.39 -39.67
C ASP A 395 -1.78 -19.27 -40.75
N SER A 396 -2.28 -18.04 -40.92
CA SER A 396 -1.64 -17.09 -41.86
C SER A 396 -2.38 -15.75 -41.88
N GLY A 397 -1.61 -14.67 -41.76
CA GLY A 397 -2.10 -13.30 -41.87
C GLY A 397 -2.51 -12.94 -43.30
N ILE A 398 -3.53 -12.08 -43.42
CA ILE A 398 -3.77 -11.26 -44.61
C ILE A 398 -4.11 -9.86 -44.12
N GLY A 399 -3.21 -8.92 -44.43
CA GLY A 399 -3.35 -7.52 -44.11
C GLY A 399 -4.54 -6.87 -44.80
N ARG A 400 -5.18 -5.94 -44.10
CA ARG A 400 -6.11 -5.00 -44.69
C ARG A 400 -5.63 -3.58 -44.42
N ARG A 401 -4.99 -3.01 -45.43
CA ARG A 401 -4.86 -1.56 -45.62
C ARG A 401 -6.08 -1.13 -46.41
N ASP A 402 -6.85 -0.19 -45.87
CA ASP A 402 -7.08 1.13 -46.47
C ASP A 402 -8.40 1.77 -46.00
N ARG A 403 -8.29 3.08 -45.78
CA ARG A 403 -9.31 4.14 -45.97
C ARG A 403 -10.54 4.06 -45.06
N ASP A 404 -10.67 4.99 -44.11
CA ASP A 404 -11.14 6.36 -44.36
C ASP A 404 -11.50 7.01 -43.00
N SER A 405 -10.69 7.94 -42.47
CA SER A 405 -11.09 8.84 -41.36
C SER A 405 -10.11 10.01 -41.22
N GLY A 406 -9.84 10.69 -42.33
CA GLY A 406 -8.88 11.80 -42.40
C GLY A 406 -9.38 13.17 -41.94
N ARG A 407 -10.58 13.28 -41.33
CA ARG A 407 -11.16 14.60 -40.98
C ARG A 407 -11.63 14.76 -39.53
N ALA A 408 -11.76 13.66 -38.77
CA ALA A 408 -12.07 13.72 -37.33
C ALA A 408 -10.82 13.74 -36.43
N GLY A 409 -9.65 13.34 -36.95
CA GLY A 409 -8.39 13.29 -36.19
C GLY A 409 -7.74 14.65 -35.91
N GLY A 410 -8.03 15.67 -36.73
CA GLY A 410 -7.42 17.00 -36.59
C GLY A 410 -7.85 17.73 -35.31
N ILE A 411 -9.17 17.79 -35.04
CA ILE A 411 -9.71 18.50 -33.87
C ILE A 411 -9.32 17.77 -32.57
N VAL A 412 -9.33 16.43 -32.57
CA VAL A 412 -8.90 15.62 -31.42
C VAL A 412 -7.40 15.77 -31.14
N SER A 413 -6.56 15.89 -32.19
CA SER A 413 -5.12 16.14 -32.02
C SER A 413 -4.82 17.54 -31.45
N VAL A 414 -5.53 18.56 -31.92
CA VAL A 414 -5.36 19.95 -31.45
C VAL A 414 -5.85 20.10 -30.00
N LEU A 415 -6.97 19.46 -29.64
CA LEU A 415 -7.49 19.47 -28.26
C LEU A 415 -6.52 18.77 -27.29
N SER A 416 -5.87 17.70 -27.74
CA SER A 416 -4.92 16.96 -26.91
C SER A 416 -3.58 17.67 -26.76
N ASP A 417 -3.16 18.50 -27.72
CA ASP A 417 -1.97 19.36 -27.61
C ASP A 417 -2.18 20.57 -26.68
N SER A 418 -3.37 21.19 -26.73
CA SER A 418 -3.76 22.25 -25.78
C SER A 418 -3.76 21.73 -24.35
N MET A 419 -4.38 20.55 -24.12
CA MET A 419 -4.44 19.90 -22.82
C MET A 419 -3.05 19.57 -22.28
N ARG A 420 -2.12 19.12 -23.13
CA ARG A 420 -0.73 18.86 -22.75
C ARG A 420 0.00 20.11 -22.26
N CYS A 421 -0.27 21.27 -22.87
CA CYS A 421 0.31 22.55 -22.45
C CYS A 421 -0.24 22.98 -21.07
N SER A 422 -1.56 22.93 -20.88
CA SER A 422 -2.21 23.26 -19.59
C SER A 422 -1.72 22.34 -18.47
N VAL A 423 -1.60 21.04 -18.73
CA VAL A 423 -1.09 20.06 -17.76
C VAL A 423 0.38 20.30 -17.42
N ARG A 424 1.20 20.73 -18.37
CA ARG A 424 2.61 21.07 -18.12
C ARG A 424 2.74 22.34 -17.27
N GLN A 425 1.90 23.35 -17.52
CA GLN A 425 1.88 24.60 -16.76
C GLN A 425 1.40 24.38 -15.32
N MET A 426 0.36 23.57 -15.13
CA MET A 426 -0.05 23.08 -13.81
C MET A 426 1.07 22.24 -13.15
N GLY A 427 1.77 21.44 -13.96
CA GLY A 427 2.96 20.67 -13.61
C GLY A 427 4.03 21.51 -12.91
N GLU A 428 4.37 22.65 -13.51
CA GLU A 428 5.38 23.58 -13.01
C GLU A 428 4.92 24.29 -11.73
N GLN A 429 3.65 24.70 -11.65
CA GLN A 429 3.13 25.37 -10.45
C GLN A 429 3.10 24.48 -9.20
N PHE A 430 2.73 23.20 -9.35
CA PHE A 430 2.67 22.25 -8.24
C PHE A 430 3.91 21.36 -8.09
N LEU A 431 4.98 21.62 -8.85
CA LEU A 431 6.23 20.86 -8.83
C LEU A 431 5.99 19.34 -8.99
N LEU A 432 5.18 19.00 -9.99
CA LEU A 432 4.94 17.62 -10.42
C LEU A 432 6.18 17.09 -11.15
N SER A 433 6.50 15.83 -10.92
CA SER A 433 7.57 15.15 -11.66
C SER A 433 7.13 14.84 -13.09
N ASP A 434 8.07 14.68 -14.02
CA ASP A 434 7.77 14.36 -15.42
C ASP A 434 6.81 13.16 -15.56
N ARG A 435 7.01 12.12 -14.73
CA ARG A 435 6.13 10.94 -14.70
C ARG A 435 4.74 11.24 -14.16
N GLU A 436 4.59 12.17 -13.23
CA GLU A 436 3.27 12.60 -12.75
C GLU A 436 2.57 13.48 -13.79
N ILE A 437 3.30 14.26 -14.58
CA ILE A 437 2.77 15.03 -15.71
C ILE A 437 2.24 14.08 -16.80
N ASP A 438 2.97 13.02 -17.13
CA ASP A 438 2.54 12.00 -18.09
C ASP A 438 1.25 11.29 -17.64
N VAL A 439 1.21 10.88 -16.36
CA VAL A 439 0.02 10.26 -15.75
C VAL A 439 -1.16 11.21 -15.73
N LEU A 440 -0.94 12.47 -15.32
CA LEU A 440 -1.97 13.50 -15.25
C LEU A 440 -2.53 13.83 -16.64
N THR A 441 -1.68 13.86 -17.67
CA THR A 441 -2.09 14.10 -19.06
C THR A 441 -3.08 13.03 -19.53
N LEU A 442 -2.72 11.76 -19.39
CA LEU A 442 -3.60 10.66 -19.78
C LEU A 442 -4.87 10.61 -18.94
N TYR A 443 -4.77 10.97 -17.66
CA TYR A 443 -5.91 11.01 -16.76
C TYR A 443 -6.89 12.16 -17.07
N ALA A 444 -6.38 13.33 -17.47
CA ALA A 444 -7.18 14.48 -17.92
C ALA A 444 -7.86 14.21 -19.27
N LEU A 445 -7.21 13.46 -20.17
CA LEU A 445 -7.76 13.05 -21.48
C LEU A 445 -8.90 12.02 -21.41
N GLY A 446 -9.39 11.67 -20.23
CA GLY A 446 -10.52 10.74 -20.09
C GLY A 446 -10.12 9.30 -19.78
N HIS A 447 -8.84 8.92 -19.81
CA HIS A 447 -8.44 7.51 -19.63
C HIS A 447 -8.68 6.97 -18.21
N THR A 448 -9.07 5.70 -18.15
CA THR A 448 -9.23 4.95 -16.89
C THR A 448 -7.86 4.55 -16.35
N GLN A 449 -7.76 4.30 -15.04
CA GLN A 449 -6.49 3.93 -14.38
C GLN A 449 -5.81 2.71 -15.03
N LYS A 450 -6.61 1.74 -15.48
CA LYS A 450 -6.12 0.56 -16.22
C LYS A 450 -5.50 0.95 -17.56
N LYS A 451 -6.19 1.81 -18.32
CA LYS A 451 -5.70 2.27 -19.63
C LYS A 451 -4.46 3.16 -19.52
N VAL A 452 -4.37 3.98 -18.46
CA VAL A 452 -3.16 4.76 -18.14
C VAL A 452 -1.98 3.82 -17.82
N ALA A 453 -2.23 2.74 -17.10
CA ALA A 453 -1.22 1.75 -16.75
C ALA A 453 -0.69 1.02 -18.00
N ASP A 454 -1.60 0.62 -18.90
CA ASP A 454 -1.28 -0.03 -20.17
C ASP A 454 -0.45 0.90 -21.08
N GLU A 455 -0.83 2.17 -21.20
CA GLU A 455 -0.14 3.16 -22.05
C GLU A 455 1.26 3.53 -21.55
N LEU A 456 1.45 3.59 -20.22
CA LEU A 456 2.73 3.94 -19.60
C LEU A 456 3.60 2.73 -19.27
N TYR A 457 3.17 1.52 -19.61
CA TYR A 457 3.85 0.26 -19.28
C TYR A 457 4.17 0.11 -17.78
N ILE A 458 3.21 0.46 -16.93
CA ILE A 458 3.31 0.35 -15.46
C ILE A 458 2.19 -0.53 -14.91
N THR A 459 2.32 -1.00 -13.67
CA THR A 459 1.23 -1.72 -13.02
C THR A 459 0.08 -0.77 -12.64
N PRO A 460 -1.19 -1.24 -12.62
CA PRO A 460 -2.33 -0.42 -12.22
C PRO A 460 -2.20 0.15 -10.79
N ALA A 461 -1.55 -0.59 -9.88
CA ALA A 461 -1.22 -0.11 -8.53
C ALA A 461 -0.24 1.08 -8.55
N THR A 462 0.73 1.08 -9.48
CA THR A 462 1.65 2.19 -9.68
C THR A 462 0.93 3.42 -10.23
N ALA A 463 0.06 3.24 -11.23
CA ALA A 463 -0.76 4.33 -11.77
C ALA A 463 -1.65 4.97 -10.69
N HIS A 464 -2.29 4.14 -9.85
CA HIS A 464 -3.09 4.60 -8.72
C HIS A 464 -2.25 5.42 -7.71
N THR A 465 -1.02 4.97 -7.43
CA THR A 465 -0.09 5.67 -6.54
C THR A 465 0.31 7.04 -7.09
N HIS A 466 0.59 7.15 -8.40
CA HIS A 466 0.87 8.44 -9.04
C HIS A 466 -0.33 9.39 -8.95
N ILE A 467 -1.54 8.93 -9.24
CA ILE A 467 -2.77 9.73 -9.13
C ILE A 467 -2.98 10.24 -7.70
N LYS A 468 -2.77 9.38 -6.69
CA LYS A 468 -2.88 9.78 -5.28
C LYS A 468 -1.85 10.85 -4.88
N ARG A 469 -0.61 10.75 -5.40
CA ARG A 469 0.43 11.77 -5.18
C ARG A 469 0.07 13.09 -5.86
N ILE A 470 -0.51 13.04 -7.05
CA ILE A 470 -1.01 14.22 -7.77
C ILE A 470 -2.08 14.94 -6.94
N TYR A 471 -3.10 14.24 -6.44
CA TYR A 471 -4.11 14.83 -5.57
C TYR A 471 -3.51 15.44 -4.30
N ALA A 472 -2.55 14.76 -3.67
CA ALA A 472 -1.89 15.28 -2.46
C ALA A 472 -1.02 16.52 -2.73
N LYS A 473 -0.39 16.62 -3.90
CA LYS A 473 0.43 17.78 -4.29
C LYS A 473 -0.43 18.98 -4.70
N CYS A 474 -1.52 18.73 -5.39
CA CYS A 474 -2.39 19.80 -5.90
C CYS A 474 -3.45 20.24 -4.87
N GLY A 475 -3.68 19.45 -3.82
CA GLY A 475 -4.70 19.73 -2.81
C GLY A 475 -6.14 19.50 -3.29
N MET A 476 -6.32 18.86 -4.45
CA MET A 476 -7.63 18.56 -5.04
C MET A 476 -8.10 17.16 -4.61
N HIS A 477 -9.41 16.97 -4.60
CA HIS A 477 -10.06 15.76 -4.09
C HIS A 477 -10.92 15.05 -5.15
N SER A 478 -11.24 15.73 -6.25
CA SER A 478 -11.99 15.15 -7.36
C SER A 478 -11.25 15.29 -8.70
N ARG A 479 -11.50 14.34 -9.60
CA ARG A 479 -11.07 14.44 -10.99
C ARG A 479 -11.69 15.67 -11.66
N GLN A 480 -12.93 16.00 -11.30
CA GLN A 480 -13.61 17.19 -11.83
C GLN A 480 -12.91 18.48 -11.42
N GLU A 481 -12.47 18.61 -10.17
CA GLU A 481 -11.71 19.78 -9.70
C GLU A 481 -10.39 19.95 -10.47
N ILE A 482 -9.69 18.85 -10.77
CA ILE A 482 -8.48 18.89 -11.61
C ILE A 482 -8.80 19.38 -13.02
N LEU A 483 -9.90 18.91 -13.61
CA LEU A 483 -10.31 19.33 -14.96
C LEU A 483 -10.71 20.81 -14.98
N GLU A 484 -11.48 21.27 -14.00
CA GLU A 484 -11.88 22.67 -13.83
C GLU A 484 -10.66 23.58 -13.63
N TYR A 485 -9.67 23.11 -12.87
CA TYR A 485 -8.41 23.84 -12.70
C TYR A 485 -7.58 23.87 -13.99
N LEU A 486 -7.57 22.80 -14.79
CA LEU A 486 -6.90 22.77 -16.09
C LEU A 486 -7.59 23.68 -17.12
N GLU A 487 -8.91 23.81 -17.08
CA GLU A 487 -9.68 24.74 -17.90
C GLU A 487 -9.34 26.21 -17.58
N SER A 488 -8.88 26.52 -16.37
CA SER A 488 -8.39 27.88 -16.06
C SER A 488 -7.11 28.29 -16.82
N TYR A 489 -6.43 27.34 -17.47
CA TYR A 489 -5.26 27.57 -18.33
C TYR A 489 -5.56 27.46 -19.83
N ALA A 490 -6.77 27.06 -20.21
CA ALA A 490 -7.21 26.99 -21.60
C ALA A 490 -7.61 28.38 -22.10
#